data_AF-A0A9D7GZB9-F1
#
_entry.id   AF-A0A9D7GZB9-F1
#
_cell.length_a   1.000
_cell.length_b   1.000
_cell.length_c   1.000
_cell.angle_alpha   90.00
_cell.angle_beta   90.00
_cell.angle_gamma   90.00
#
_symmetry.space_group_name_H-M   'P 1'
#
loop_
_entity.id
_entity.type
_entity.pdbx_description
1 polymer ?
#
loop_
_entity_poly.entity_id
_entity_poly.type
_entity_poly.pdbx_seq_one_letter_code
_entity_poly.pdbx_strand_id
1 'polypeptide(L)'
;MTLVCEGAADPQACLTDHYLRGASRGATPCAPPPSTIDGKRRLVLHTAKDVSDDELGAETRPLARYFEPYKLTFVVGERPTAVAFDYALAGEDAEVERRAKERGVALSDDAAMQAIAGEVMGENLRGFLTAQPPASDVVHVVVLSKIASPSIAKAIAGTLVGLGLSPALLRAVAANDPSKDLFTLLKLPSEFPATLFIGHDDVTRFGSLVGPVVVAHEMGHALGLEHTADTANLMYPTVNAAPVCVPSLSAAQVSQLKALALSTPRALEGVDALIEATTALARAARNAPKPR
;
A
#
# COMPACT_ATOMS: atom_id res chain seq x y z
N MET A 1 -23.02 14.74 -13.66
CA MET A 1 -22.75 14.36 -12.27
C MET A 1 -22.19 15.58 -11.56
N THR A 2 -22.80 15.99 -10.45
CA THR A 2 -22.22 17.04 -9.60
C THR A 2 -20.93 16.49 -9.00
N LEU A 3 -19.83 17.23 -9.10
CA LEU A 3 -18.57 16.76 -8.55
C LEU A 3 -18.63 16.85 -7.02
N VAL A 4 -18.18 15.80 -6.34
CA VAL A 4 -18.13 15.77 -4.88
C VAL A 4 -17.34 16.99 -4.37
N CYS A 5 -17.93 17.67 -3.38
CA CYS A 5 -17.36 18.85 -2.72
C CYS A 5 -17.11 20.08 -3.63
N GLU A 6 -17.70 20.13 -4.84
CA GLU A 6 -17.64 21.32 -5.68
C GLU A 6 -18.36 22.51 -5.01
N GLY A 7 -17.68 23.65 -4.89
CA GLY A 7 -18.22 24.84 -4.23
C GLY A 7 -18.22 24.80 -2.71
N ALA A 8 -17.66 23.77 -2.07
CA ALA A 8 -17.46 23.74 -0.62
C ALA A 8 -16.49 24.86 -0.18
N ALA A 9 -16.78 25.52 0.94
CA ALA A 9 -15.92 26.56 1.50
C ALA A 9 -14.55 26.02 1.94
N ASP A 10 -14.50 24.76 2.37
CA ASP A 10 -13.28 24.01 2.63
C ASP A 10 -13.37 22.66 1.87
N PRO A 11 -12.80 22.58 0.65
CA PRO A 11 -12.82 21.37 -0.15
C PRO A 11 -12.14 20.17 0.54
N GLN A 12 -11.05 20.41 1.28
CA GLN A 12 -10.32 19.34 1.96
C GLN A 12 -11.13 18.75 3.11
N ALA A 13 -11.74 19.60 3.94
CA ALA A 13 -12.62 19.14 5.02
C ALA A 13 -13.81 18.36 4.46
N CYS A 14 -14.42 18.86 3.38
CA CYS A 14 -15.52 18.17 2.72
C CYS A 14 -15.09 16.78 2.18
N LEU A 15 -13.96 16.68 1.48
CA LEU A 15 -13.46 15.40 0.95
C LEU A 15 -13.08 14.44 2.09
N THR A 16 -12.42 14.94 3.13
CA THR A 16 -12.08 14.16 4.32
C THR A 16 -13.33 13.61 4.99
N ASP A 17 -14.37 14.44 5.16
CA ASP A 17 -15.62 14.01 5.76
C ASP A 17 -16.36 13.00 4.88
N HIS A 18 -16.40 13.23 3.57
CA HIS A 18 -17.06 12.34 2.61
C HIS A 18 -16.45 10.94 2.57
N TYR A 19 -15.12 10.84 2.48
CA TYR A 19 -14.43 9.55 2.34
C TYR A 19 -14.02 8.90 3.66
N LEU A 20 -13.88 9.65 4.76
CA LEU A 20 -13.32 9.11 6.00
C LEU A 20 -14.28 9.15 7.20
N ARG A 21 -15.41 9.86 7.12
CA ARG A 21 -16.42 9.88 8.19
C ARG A 21 -17.70 9.16 7.80
N GLY A 22 -18.51 8.82 8.82
CA GLY A 22 -19.86 8.29 8.62
C GLY A 22 -19.99 6.77 8.67
N ALA A 23 -18.94 6.03 9.04
CA ALA A 23 -19.09 4.59 9.27
C ALA A 23 -19.97 4.31 10.51
N SER A 24 -20.87 3.33 10.36
CA SER A 24 -21.26 2.36 11.39
C SER A 24 -20.54 2.47 12.73
N ARG A 25 -21.21 2.55 13.89
CA ARG A 25 -20.57 1.99 15.11
C ARG A 25 -20.41 0.47 14.91
N GLY A 26 -19.33 0.06 14.27
CA GLY A 26 -18.82 -1.32 14.22
C GLY A 26 -18.28 -1.79 15.57
N ALA A 27 -17.89 -3.05 15.60
CA ALA A 27 -17.60 -3.81 16.81
C ALA A 27 -16.56 -3.14 17.75
N THR A 28 -16.72 -3.41 19.04
CA THR A 28 -15.81 -2.94 20.10
C THR A 28 -14.42 -3.58 19.91
N PRO A 29 -13.31 -2.84 20.14
CA PRO A 29 -11.98 -3.44 20.16
C PRO A 29 -11.87 -4.58 21.19
N CYS A 30 -11.11 -5.62 20.87
CA CYS A 30 -10.86 -6.76 21.77
C CYS A 30 -10.09 -6.35 23.03
N ALA A 31 -9.22 -5.34 22.88
CA ALA A 31 -8.50 -4.71 23.97
C ALA A 31 -8.42 -3.19 23.71
N PRO A 32 -8.41 -2.35 24.75
CA PRO A 32 -8.17 -0.93 24.58
C PRO A 32 -6.79 -0.69 23.95
N PRO A 33 -6.61 0.39 23.16
CA PRO A 33 -5.30 0.77 22.66
C PRO A 33 -4.28 0.90 23.78
N PRO A 34 -3.06 0.32 23.64
CA PRO A 34 -2.05 0.38 24.69
C PRO A 34 -1.47 1.80 24.86
N SER A 35 -1.52 2.63 23.81
CA SER A 35 -1.26 4.08 23.84
C SER A 35 -1.75 4.75 22.56
N THR A 36 -1.61 6.07 22.46
CA THR A 36 -1.99 6.87 21.29
C THR A 36 -0.80 7.11 20.37
N ILE A 37 -0.99 6.99 19.05
CA ILE A 37 -0.02 7.35 18.02
C ILE A 37 0.10 8.89 17.90
N ASP A 38 -1.01 9.62 18.05
CA ASP A 38 -1.09 11.09 17.90
C ASP A 38 -0.48 11.57 16.56
N GLY A 39 -0.90 10.94 15.47
CA GLY A 39 -0.34 11.13 14.14
C GLY A 39 -1.36 11.64 13.13
N LYS A 40 -0.86 12.22 12.04
CA LYS A 40 -1.64 12.59 10.86
C LYS A 40 -1.00 12.02 9.61
N ARG A 41 -1.82 11.51 8.70
CA ARG A 41 -1.43 10.98 7.39
C ARG A 41 -2.32 11.53 6.29
N ARG A 42 -1.72 11.83 5.14
CA ARG A 42 -2.47 12.20 3.95
C ARG A 42 -2.77 10.96 3.12
N LEU A 43 -4.02 10.79 2.73
CA LEU A 43 -4.43 9.78 1.77
C LEU A 43 -4.57 10.42 0.39
N VAL A 44 -3.97 9.79 -0.61
CA VAL A 44 -4.23 10.08 -2.03
C VAL A 44 -5.04 8.93 -2.56
N LEU A 45 -6.29 9.19 -2.93
CA LEU A 45 -7.24 8.16 -3.32
C LEU A 45 -7.20 7.93 -4.82
N HIS A 46 -7.25 6.67 -5.21
CA HIS A 46 -7.30 6.22 -6.59
C HIS A 46 -8.38 5.16 -6.75
N THR A 47 -9.00 5.12 -7.91
CA THR A 47 -10.13 4.19 -8.16
C THR A 47 -10.11 3.63 -9.58
N ALA A 48 -10.52 2.38 -9.74
CA ALA A 48 -10.78 1.79 -11.05
C ALA A 48 -12.05 2.40 -11.67
N LYS A 49 -12.19 2.29 -12.99
CA LYS A 49 -13.32 2.86 -13.75
C LYS A 49 -14.69 2.31 -13.35
N ASP A 50 -14.71 1.10 -12.81
CA ASP A 50 -15.89 0.33 -12.41
C ASP A 50 -16.17 0.39 -10.90
N VAL A 51 -15.33 1.08 -10.14
CA VAL A 51 -15.56 1.37 -8.72
C VAL A 51 -16.19 2.75 -8.59
N SER A 52 -17.36 2.78 -7.99
CA SER A 52 -18.10 4.01 -7.70
C SER A 52 -17.52 4.78 -6.52
N ASP A 53 -17.90 6.05 -6.42
CA ASP A 53 -17.50 6.93 -5.32
C ASP A 53 -18.01 6.45 -3.95
N ASP A 54 -19.20 5.85 -3.92
CA ASP A 54 -19.79 5.27 -2.71
C ASP A 54 -19.02 4.02 -2.27
N GLU A 55 -18.58 3.17 -3.21
CA GLU A 55 -17.76 1.99 -2.93
C GLU A 55 -16.37 2.40 -2.42
N LEU A 56 -15.73 3.41 -3.03
CA LEU A 56 -14.50 3.99 -2.50
C LEU A 56 -14.67 4.46 -1.05
N GLY A 57 -15.75 5.21 -0.76
CA GLY A 57 -16.08 5.63 0.60
C GLY A 57 -16.38 4.47 1.54
N ALA A 58 -16.98 3.38 1.05
CA ALA A 58 -17.27 2.19 1.84
C ALA A 58 -15.98 1.50 2.32
N GLU A 59 -14.89 1.57 1.56
CA GLU A 59 -13.61 0.99 1.96
C GLU A 59 -12.77 1.92 2.85
N THR A 60 -12.82 3.24 2.63
CA THR A 60 -11.96 4.20 3.35
C THR A 60 -12.51 4.65 4.71
N ARG A 61 -13.84 4.69 4.91
CA ARG A 61 -14.43 5.09 6.20
C ARG A 61 -14.14 4.09 7.33
N PRO A 62 -14.32 2.77 7.14
CA PRO A 62 -14.05 1.80 8.21
C PRO A 62 -12.56 1.76 8.58
N LEU A 63 -11.69 1.93 7.57
CA LEU A 63 -10.26 2.11 7.75
C LEU A 63 -9.94 3.27 8.70
N ALA A 64 -10.43 4.48 8.41
CA ALA A 64 -10.16 5.64 9.26
C ALA A 64 -10.67 5.42 10.70
N ARG A 65 -11.84 4.80 10.83
CA ARG A 65 -12.45 4.47 12.11
C ARG A 65 -11.66 3.45 12.93
N TYR A 66 -11.03 2.46 12.30
CA TYR A 66 -10.19 1.49 13.01
C TYR A 66 -9.05 2.19 13.78
N PHE A 67 -8.44 3.21 13.16
CA PHE A 67 -7.28 3.91 13.72
C PHE A 67 -7.63 5.08 14.65
N GLU A 68 -8.91 5.48 14.72
CA GLU A 68 -9.39 6.58 15.58
C GLU A 68 -9.05 6.39 17.07
N PRO A 69 -9.22 5.20 17.70
CA PRO A 69 -8.83 4.99 19.10
C PRO A 69 -7.33 5.19 19.37
N TYR A 70 -6.49 5.03 18.34
CA TYR A 70 -5.05 5.29 18.41
C TYR A 70 -4.70 6.76 18.12
N LYS A 71 -5.68 7.63 17.84
CA LYS A 71 -5.46 9.02 17.41
C LYS A 71 -4.52 9.13 16.20
N LEU A 72 -4.54 8.14 15.31
CA LEU A 72 -3.95 8.26 13.99
C LEU A 72 -5.03 8.76 13.04
N THR A 73 -4.91 9.99 12.60
CA THR A 73 -5.88 10.68 11.76
C THR A 73 -5.46 10.66 10.29
N PHE A 74 -6.43 10.49 9.41
CA PHE A 74 -6.24 10.54 7.97
C PHE A 74 -6.94 11.78 7.40
N VAL A 75 -6.38 12.35 6.33
CA VAL A 75 -7.01 13.44 5.58
C VAL A 75 -6.91 13.19 4.08
N VAL A 76 -7.94 13.62 3.34
CA VAL A 76 -7.98 13.58 1.89
C VAL A 76 -7.91 15.00 1.37
N GLY A 77 -6.79 15.35 0.71
CA GLY A 77 -6.52 16.70 0.22
C GLY A 77 -7.06 16.97 -1.19
N GLU A 78 -7.23 15.91 -1.97
CA GLU A 78 -7.51 15.99 -3.40
C GLU A 78 -8.60 14.99 -3.78
N ARG A 79 -9.27 15.24 -4.90
CA ARG A 79 -10.29 14.33 -5.42
C ARG A 79 -9.64 13.00 -5.85
N PRO A 80 -10.35 11.86 -5.74
CA PRO A 80 -9.84 10.60 -6.24
C PRO A 80 -9.53 10.67 -7.73
N THR A 81 -8.43 10.03 -8.13
CA THR A 81 -8.03 9.92 -9.54
C THR A 81 -8.27 8.52 -10.08
N ALA A 82 -8.61 8.41 -11.36
CA ALA A 82 -8.78 7.11 -11.99
C ALA A 82 -7.41 6.45 -12.28
N VAL A 83 -7.28 5.15 -12.02
CA VAL A 83 -6.16 4.35 -12.53
C VAL A 83 -6.45 3.83 -13.94
N ALA A 84 -5.39 3.58 -14.71
CA ALA A 84 -5.50 3.07 -16.08
C ALA A 84 -5.57 1.54 -16.17
N PHE A 85 -5.57 0.83 -15.05
CA PHE A 85 -5.55 -0.63 -14.98
C PHE A 85 -6.72 -1.17 -14.16
N ASP A 86 -7.20 -2.35 -14.54
CA ASP A 86 -8.33 -3.01 -13.86
C ASP A 86 -7.86 -3.88 -12.67
N TYR A 87 -6.59 -4.34 -12.68
CA TYR A 87 -5.99 -5.18 -11.63
C TYR A 87 -4.58 -4.69 -11.31
N ALA A 88 -4.19 -4.72 -10.04
CA ALA A 88 -2.81 -4.46 -9.62
C ALA A 88 -1.90 -5.63 -10.04
N LEU A 89 -2.40 -6.86 -9.91
CA LEU A 89 -1.71 -8.09 -10.33
C LEU A 89 -2.42 -8.69 -11.55
N ALA A 90 -1.79 -8.59 -12.72
CA ALA A 90 -2.36 -9.02 -13.99
C ALA A 90 -1.32 -9.74 -14.85
N GLY A 91 -1.72 -10.78 -15.56
CA GLY A 91 -0.84 -11.47 -16.48
C GLY A 91 -1.52 -12.67 -17.11
N GLU A 92 -1.12 -12.96 -18.35
CA GLU A 92 -1.58 -14.15 -19.08
C GLU A 92 -0.36 -15.01 -19.42
N ASP A 93 -0.55 -16.33 -19.44
CA ASP A 93 0.52 -17.30 -19.73
C ASP A 93 1.17 -17.02 -21.09
N ALA A 94 0.37 -16.60 -22.08
CA ALA A 94 0.87 -16.24 -23.41
C ALA A 94 1.86 -15.06 -23.39
N GLU A 95 1.69 -14.10 -22.48
CA GLU A 95 2.62 -12.98 -22.32
C GLU A 95 3.92 -13.42 -21.65
N VAL A 96 3.83 -14.32 -20.66
CA VAL A 96 4.99 -14.93 -20.01
C VAL A 96 5.81 -15.72 -21.01
N GLU A 97 5.17 -16.60 -21.79
CA GLU A 97 5.83 -17.40 -22.84
C GLU A 97 6.45 -16.51 -23.92
N ARG A 98 5.76 -15.44 -24.33
CA ARG A 98 6.29 -14.47 -25.29
C ARG A 98 7.57 -13.82 -24.79
N ARG A 99 7.58 -13.30 -23.55
CA ARG A 99 8.77 -12.68 -22.94
C ARG A 99 9.89 -13.69 -22.72
N ALA A 100 9.57 -14.94 -22.36
CA ALA A 100 10.56 -16.01 -22.25
C ALA A 100 11.25 -16.26 -23.59
N LYS A 101 10.47 -16.39 -24.67
CA LYS A 101 10.99 -16.55 -26.03
C LYS A 101 11.84 -15.36 -26.47
N GLU A 102 11.40 -14.13 -26.22
CA GLU A 102 12.15 -12.90 -26.54
C GLU A 102 13.50 -12.83 -25.80
N ARG A 103 13.59 -13.42 -24.61
CA ARG A 103 14.82 -13.46 -23.78
C ARG A 103 15.66 -14.72 -23.97
N GLY A 104 15.25 -15.65 -24.83
CA GLY A 104 15.92 -16.94 -25.03
C GLY A 104 15.85 -17.87 -23.80
N VAL A 105 14.87 -17.69 -22.92
CA VAL A 105 14.63 -18.54 -21.75
C VAL A 105 13.85 -19.78 -22.19
N ALA A 106 14.36 -20.96 -21.84
CA ALA A 106 13.66 -22.22 -22.09
C ALA A 106 12.46 -22.35 -21.15
N LEU A 107 11.32 -22.86 -21.65
CA LEU A 107 10.12 -23.09 -20.84
C LEU A 107 10.33 -24.11 -19.71
N SER A 108 11.40 -24.92 -19.79
CA SER A 108 11.81 -25.86 -18.74
C SER A 108 12.69 -25.26 -17.64
N ASP A 109 13.07 -23.98 -17.74
CA ASP A 109 13.82 -23.27 -16.71
C ASP A 109 12.83 -22.62 -15.73
N ASP A 110 12.41 -23.39 -14.72
CA ASP A 110 11.39 -22.97 -13.76
C ASP A 110 11.73 -21.65 -13.06
N ALA A 111 12.99 -21.46 -12.67
CA ALA A 111 13.41 -20.25 -11.97
C ALA A 111 13.34 -19.01 -12.87
N ALA A 112 13.81 -19.12 -14.11
CA ALA A 112 13.71 -18.02 -15.08
C ALA A 112 12.25 -17.74 -15.47
N MET A 113 11.43 -18.78 -15.64
CA MET A 113 10.00 -18.64 -15.93
C MET A 113 9.24 -17.97 -14.78
N GLN A 114 9.52 -18.35 -13.53
CA GLN A 114 8.96 -17.70 -12.34
C GLN A 114 9.34 -16.21 -12.28
N ALA A 115 10.60 -15.87 -12.59
CA ALA A 115 11.04 -14.48 -12.62
C ALA A 115 10.30 -13.66 -13.68
N ILE A 116 10.07 -14.22 -14.88
CA ILE A 116 9.30 -13.57 -15.95
C ILE A 116 7.83 -13.45 -15.55
N ALA A 117 7.25 -14.49 -14.95
CA ALA A 117 5.88 -14.46 -14.47
C ALA A 117 5.66 -13.37 -13.41
N GLY A 118 6.56 -13.23 -12.44
CA GLY A 118 6.52 -12.14 -11.45
C GLY A 118 6.66 -10.75 -12.06
N GLU A 119 7.46 -10.62 -13.12
CA GLU A 119 7.54 -9.38 -13.90
C GLU A 119 6.22 -9.08 -14.61
N VAL A 120 5.65 -10.02 -15.36
CA VAL A 120 4.37 -9.80 -16.05
C VAL A 120 3.28 -9.47 -15.03
N MET A 121 3.13 -10.32 -14.00
CA MET A 121 2.13 -10.19 -12.96
C MET A 121 2.16 -8.82 -12.26
N GLY A 122 3.35 -8.35 -11.89
CA GLY A 122 3.53 -7.13 -11.11
C GLY A 122 3.65 -5.83 -11.91
N GLU A 123 3.44 -5.85 -13.22
CA GLU A 123 3.72 -4.70 -14.10
C GLU A 123 2.88 -3.46 -13.77
N ASN A 124 1.55 -3.62 -13.63
CA ASN A 124 0.65 -2.51 -13.29
C ASN A 124 0.99 -1.93 -11.91
N LEU A 125 1.16 -2.80 -10.92
CA LEU A 125 1.55 -2.42 -9.56
C LEU A 125 2.87 -1.65 -9.55
N ARG A 126 3.94 -2.19 -10.17
CA ARG A 126 5.24 -1.51 -10.22
C ARG A 126 5.13 -0.18 -10.98
N GLY A 127 4.44 -0.16 -12.11
CA GLY A 127 4.24 1.06 -12.91
C GLY A 127 3.53 2.15 -12.11
N PHE A 128 2.53 1.79 -11.30
CA PHE A 128 1.90 2.72 -10.37
C PHE A 128 2.90 3.22 -9.33
N LEU A 129 3.58 2.32 -8.62
CA LEU A 129 4.51 2.70 -7.54
C LEU A 129 5.66 3.59 -8.02
N THR A 130 6.20 3.36 -9.22
CA THR A 130 7.30 4.16 -9.78
C THR A 130 6.85 5.49 -10.37
N ALA A 131 5.57 5.64 -10.73
CA ALA A 131 5.02 6.89 -11.22
C ALA A 131 4.71 7.90 -10.10
N GLN A 132 4.59 7.43 -8.85
CA GLN A 132 4.30 8.30 -7.71
C GLN A 132 5.58 8.79 -7.03
N PRO A 133 5.65 10.07 -6.63
CA PRO A 133 6.79 10.56 -5.88
C PRO A 133 6.84 9.91 -4.49
N PRO A 134 8.03 9.53 -3.99
CA PRO A 134 8.15 9.04 -2.62
C PRO A 134 7.82 10.16 -1.63
N ALA A 135 6.88 9.90 -0.72
CA ALA A 135 6.50 10.83 0.33
C ALA A 135 6.18 10.05 1.62
N SER A 136 6.86 10.39 2.72
CA SER A 136 6.77 9.64 3.98
C SER A 136 5.49 9.92 4.78
N ASP A 137 4.78 11.01 4.47
CA ASP A 137 3.52 11.41 5.10
C ASP A 137 2.27 11.00 4.30
N VAL A 138 2.46 10.38 3.13
CA VAL A 138 1.42 9.99 2.20
C VAL A 138 1.23 8.49 2.19
N VAL A 139 -0.03 8.06 2.13
CA VAL A 139 -0.40 6.71 1.72
C VAL A 139 -1.32 6.81 0.50
N HIS A 140 -0.94 6.16 -0.59
CA HIS A 140 -1.83 5.99 -1.73
C HIS A 140 -2.82 4.88 -1.41
N VAL A 141 -4.12 5.11 -1.61
CA VAL A 141 -5.15 4.07 -1.47
C VAL A 141 -5.77 3.86 -2.83
N VAL A 142 -5.64 2.66 -3.38
CA VAL A 142 -6.12 2.28 -4.71
C VAL A 142 -7.24 1.25 -4.54
N VAL A 143 -8.47 1.64 -4.85
CA VAL A 143 -9.62 0.73 -4.79
C VAL A 143 -9.94 0.23 -6.20
N LEU A 144 -9.86 -1.08 -6.38
CA LEU A 144 -10.17 -1.81 -7.60
C LEU A 144 -11.36 -2.73 -7.31
N SER A 145 -12.08 -3.20 -8.33
CA SER A 145 -13.07 -4.27 -8.08
C SER A 145 -12.39 -5.53 -7.53
N LYS A 146 -11.21 -5.90 -8.07
CA LYS A 146 -10.35 -6.98 -7.57
C LYS A 146 -8.89 -6.62 -7.71
N ILE A 147 -8.02 -7.16 -6.87
CA ILE A 147 -6.58 -6.89 -6.93
C ILE A 147 -5.90 -7.74 -8.00
N ALA A 148 -6.33 -8.99 -8.14
CA ALA A 148 -5.76 -9.95 -9.06
C ALA A 148 -6.72 -10.27 -10.21
N SER A 149 -6.19 -10.34 -11.43
CA SER A 149 -6.91 -10.88 -12.59
C SER A 149 -7.32 -12.34 -12.35
N PRO A 150 -8.36 -12.87 -13.04
CA PRO A 150 -8.83 -14.24 -12.84
C PRO A 150 -7.73 -15.31 -13.01
N SER A 151 -6.85 -15.15 -13.99
CA SER A 151 -5.72 -16.05 -14.24
C SER A 151 -4.75 -16.08 -13.06
N ILE A 152 -4.39 -14.90 -12.52
CA ILE A 152 -3.52 -14.78 -11.35
C ILE A 152 -4.19 -15.29 -10.08
N ALA A 153 -5.46 -14.93 -9.85
CA ALA A 153 -6.23 -15.40 -8.68
C ALA A 153 -6.30 -16.94 -8.61
N LYS A 154 -6.43 -17.60 -9.77
CA LYS A 154 -6.38 -19.06 -9.88
C LYS A 154 -4.99 -19.61 -9.53
N ALA A 155 -3.93 -18.95 -9.98
CA ALA A 155 -2.55 -19.39 -9.76
C ALA A 155 -2.12 -19.30 -8.29
N ILE A 156 -2.58 -18.27 -7.56
CA ILE A 156 -2.25 -18.07 -6.14
C ILE A 156 -3.11 -18.93 -5.19
N ALA A 157 -4.00 -19.78 -5.71
CA ALA A 157 -4.89 -20.67 -4.96
C ALA A 157 -5.65 -19.98 -3.80
N GLY A 158 -6.00 -18.70 -3.97
CA GLY A 158 -6.57 -17.87 -2.92
C GLY A 158 -7.15 -16.56 -3.45
N THR A 159 -7.84 -15.82 -2.57
CA THR A 159 -8.35 -14.48 -2.88
C THR A 159 -7.43 -13.46 -2.24
N LEU A 160 -6.79 -12.62 -3.05
CA LEU A 160 -6.02 -11.48 -2.57
C LEU A 160 -6.97 -10.30 -2.37
N VAL A 161 -7.34 -10.07 -1.11
CA VAL A 161 -8.39 -9.11 -0.73
C VAL A 161 -7.86 -7.69 -0.63
N GLY A 162 -6.64 -7.57 -0.10
CA GLY A 162 -5.90 -6.33 0.04
C GLY A 162 -4.41 -6.58 -0.21
N LEU A 163 -3.67 -5.50 -0.43
CA LEU A 163 -2.22 -5.55 -0.47
C LEU A 163 -1.65 -4.22 0.02
N GLY A 164 -1.13 -4.21 1.25
CA GLY A 164 -0.37 -3.10 1.79
C GLY A 164 1.12 -3.19 1.49
N LEU A 165 1.69 -2.12 0.95
CA LEU A 165 3.11 -2.03 0.58
C LEU A 165 3.75 -0.77 1.14
N SER A 166 4.96 -0.88 1.66
CA SER A 166 5.78 0.27 2.01
C SER A 166 7.27 -0.07 2.06
N PRO A 167 8.16 0.89 1.78
CA PRO A 167 9.59 0.69 1.99
C PRO A 167 9.94 0.31 3.44
N ALA A 168 9.18 0.84 4.41
CA ALA A 168 9.33 0.48 5.82
C ALA A 168 9.07 -1.02 6.05
N LEU A 169 8.02 -1.57 5.45
CA LEU A 169 7.73 -3.00 5.51
C LEU A 169 8.81 -3.83 4.81
N LEU A 170 9.25 -3.44 3.60
CA LEU A 170 10.29 -4.19 2.89
C LEU A 170 11.60 -4.32 3.69
N ARG A 171 11.91 -3.31 4.50
CA ARG A 171 13.08 -3.30 5.39
C ARG A 171 12.86 -4.10 6.68
N ALA A 172 11.64 -4.12 7.20
CA ALA A 172 11.31 -4.77 8.47
C ALA A 172 11.01 -6.26 8.32
N VAL A 173 10.39 -6.65 7.21
CA VAL A 173 9.83 -7.99 7.00
C VAL A 173 10.90 -9.08 7.15
N ALA A 174 10.64 -9.99 8.09
CA ALA A 174 11.52 -11.11 8.35
C ALA A 174 11.70 -12.01 7.11
N ALA A 175 12.86 -12.68 7.02
CA ALA A 175 13.19 -13.54 5.87
C ALA A 175 12.24 -14.74 5.71
N ASN A 176 11.53 -15.13 6.77
CA ASN A 176 10.57 -16.23 6.79
C ASN A 176 9.11 -15.78 6.76
N ASP A 177 8.83 -14.48 6.62
CA ASP A 177 7.47 -13.99 6.43
C ASP A 177 7.01 -14.29 4.99
N PRO A 178 5.81 -14.88 4.79
CA PRO A 178 5.28 -15.18 3.45
C PRO A 178 5.24 -13.97 2.50
N SER A 179 5.14 -12.75 3.03
CA SER A 179 5.12 -11.51 2.24
C SER A 179 6.48 -11.23 1.56
N LYS A 180 7.58 -11.79 2.08
CA LYS A 180 8.92 -11.62 1.52
C LYS A 180 9.03 -12.21 0.12
N ASP A 181 8.42 -13.37 -0.09
CA ASP A 181 8.42 -14.07 -1.38
C ASP A 181 7.67 -13.24 -2.42
N LEU A 182 6.52 -12.69 -2.04
CA LEU A 182 5.74 -11.80 -2.92
C LEU A 182 6.55 -10.56 -3.30
N PHE A 183 7.22 -9.87 -2.38
CA PHE A 183 8.02 -8.68 -2.72
C PHE A 183 9.21 -9.00 -3.62
N THR A 184 9.86 -10.13 -3.39
CA THR A 184 10.98 -10.61 -4.21
C THR A 184 10.49 -10.92 -5.62
N LEU A 185 9.36 -11.63 -5.73
CA LEU A 185 8.73 -11.96 -7.01
C LEU A 185 8.29 -10.70 -7.78
N LEU A 186 7.72 -9.72 -7.07
CA LEU A 186 7.24 -8.48 -7.67
C LEU A 186 8.37 -7.53 -8.07
N LYS A 187 9.63 -7.76 -7.67
CA LYS A 187 10.78 -6.89 -7.97
C LYS A 187 10.51 -5.40 -7.70
N LEU A 188 9.94 -5.11 -6.54
CA LEU A 188 9.60 -3.74 -6.17
C LEU A 188 10.86 -2.87 -6.09
N PRO A 189 10.77 -1.57 -6.44
CA PRO A 189 11.87 -0.64 -6.18
C PRO A 189 12.14 -0.54 -4.68
N SER A 190 13.36 -0.16 -4.30
CA SER A 190 13.72 0.00 -2.87
C SER A 190 13.01 1.19 -2.21
N GLU A 191 12.62 2.18 -3.01
CA GLU A 191 11.93 3.40 -2.58
C GLU A 191 10.70 3.65 -3.47
N PHE A 192 9.56 3.88 -2.82
CA PHE A 192 8.25 4.16 -3.41
C PHE A 192 7.31 4.66 -2.28
N PRO A 193 6.21 5.37 -2.57
CA PRO A 193 5.31 5.79 -1.50
C PRO A 193 4.51 4.61 -0.93
N ALA A 194 4.21 4.67 0.37
CA ALA A 194 3.31 3.71 0.98
C ALA A 194 2.00 3.61 0.18
N THR A 195 1.57 2.39 -0.14
CA THR A 195 0.43 2.15 -1.01
C THR A 195 -0.41 0.99 -0.47
N LEU A 196 -1.71 1.17 -0.43
CA LEU A 196 -2.71 0.17 -0.08
C LEU A 196 -3.57 -0.10 -1.32
N PHE A 197 -3.56 -1.33 -1.82
CA PHE A 197 -4.53 -1.81 -2.80
C PHE A 197 -5.67 -2.54 -2.10
N ILE A 198 -6.91 -2.28 -2.54
CA ILE A 198 -8.13 -2.90 -1.99
C ILE A 198 -8.95 -3.47 -3.15
N GLY A 199 -9.34 -4.73 -3.07
CA GLY A 199 -10.30 -5.36 -3.98
C GLY A 199 -11.71 -5.29 -3.40
N HIS A 200 -12.53 -4.35 -3.85
CA HIS A 200 -13.87 -4.11 -3.31
C HIS A 200 -14.76 -5.37 -3.32
N ASP A 201 -14.83 -6.09 -4.44
CA ASP A 201 -15.61 -7.33 -4.56
C ASP A 201 -15.12 -8.41 -3.59
N ASP A 202 -13.81 -8.41 -3.32
CA ASP A 202 -13.18 -9.41 -2.48
C ASP A 202 -13.39 -9.08 -1.00
N VAL A 203 -13.29 -7.80 -0.60
CA VAL A 203 -13.56 -7.33 0.76
C VAL A 203 -15.02 -7.55 1.14
N THR A 204 -15.95 -7.19 0.26
CA THR A 204 -17.40 -7.29 0.53
C THR A 204 -17.87 -8.72 0.77
N ARG A 205 -17.18 -9.72 0.21
CA ARG A 205 -17.45 -11.16 0.49
C ARG A 205 -17.21 -11.57 1.93
N PHE A 206 -16.35 -10.86 2.66
CA PHE A 206 -16.12 -11.08 4.09
C PHE A 206 -17.21 -10.43 4.96
N GLY A 207 -18.12 -9.67 4.35
CA GLY A 207 -19.19 -8.97 5.04
C GLY A 207 -18.71 -7.77 5.86
N SER A 208 -19.67 -7.02 6.41
CA SER A 208 -19.43 -5.72 7.03
C SER A 208 -18.67 -5.75 8.36
N LEU A 209 -18.47 -6.94 8.95
CA LEU A 209 -17.69 -7.10 10.18
C LEU A 209 -16.22 -7.42 9.90
N VAL A 210 -15.96 -8.33 8.95
CA VAL A 210 -14.61 -8.87 8.72
C VAL A 210 -13.87 -8.09 7.66
N GLY A 211 -14.54 -7.63 6.59
CA GLY A 211 -13.93 -6.83 5.53
C GLY A 211 -13.15 -5.62 6.03
N PRO A 212 -13.73 -4.76 6.90
CA PRO A 212 -13.01 -3.64 7.51
C PRO A 212 -11.74 -4.01 8.28
N VAL A 213 -11.72 -5.18 8.94
CA VAL A 213 -10.54 -5.67 9.68
C VAL A 213 -9.43 -6.06 8.69
N VAL A 214 -9.79 -6.69 7.57
CA VAL A 214 -8.84 -6.97 6.48
C VAL A 214 -8.25 -5.66 5.95
N VAL A 215 -9.08 -4.66 5.62
CA VAL A 215 -8.58 -3.37 5.10
C VAL A 215 -7.66 -2.67 6.12
N ALA A 216 -7.99 -2.73 7.41
CA ALA A 216 -7.14 -2.18 8.47
C ALA A 216 -5.81 -2.93 8.62
N HIS A 217 -5.81 -4.26 8.50
CA HIS A 217 -4.61 -5.10 8.49
C HIS A 217 -3.68 -4.69 7.34
N GLU A 218 -4.23 -4.53 6.15
CA GLU A 218 -3.48 -4.15 4.95
C GLU A 218 -2.96 -2.72 5.02
N MET A 219 -3.72 -1.80 5.65
CA MET A 219 -3.16 -0.49 6.00
C MET A 219 -2.00 -0.63 6.99
N GLY A 220 -2.05 -1.55 7.94
CA GLY A 220 -0.92 -1.87 8.82
C GLY A 220 0.36 -2.17 8.02
N HIS A 221 0.26 -3.00 6.98
CA HIS A 221 1.36 -3.27 6.06
C HIS A 221 1.81 -2.03 5.27
N ALA A 222 0.87 -1.24 4.74
CA ALA A 222 1.17 0.03 4.09
C ALA A 222 1.84 1.05 5.04
N LEU A 223 1.62 0.93 6.34
CA LEU A 223 2.29 1.72 7.38
C LEU A 223 3.57 1.06 7.92
N GLY A 224 3.99 -0.08 7.37
CA GLY A 224 5.28 -0.71 7.71
C GLY A 224 5.22 -1.81 8.77
N LEU A 225 4.04 -2.24 9.20
CA LEU A 225 3.90 -3.33 10.16
C LEU A 225 4.02 -4.69 9.48
N GLU A 226 4.82 -5.58 10.06
CA GLU A 226 4.88 -7.00 9.67
C GLU A 226 3.84 -7.84 10.42
N HIS A 227 3.70 -9.10 10.01
CA HIS A 227 2.85 -10.03 10.71
C HIS A 227 3.32 -10.31 12.14
N THR A 228 2.39 -10.79 12.97
CA THR A 228 2.71 -11.34 14.28
C THR A 228 2.08 -12.72 14.48
N ALA A 229 2.65 -13.50 15.40
CA ALA A 229 2.09 -14.78 15.81
C ALA A 229 0.93 -14.65 16.83
N ASP A 230 0.69 -13.45 17.37
CA ASP A 230 -0.41 -13.21 18.32
C ASP A 230 -1.76 -13.20 17.61
N THR A 231 -2.56 -14.24 17.83
CA THR A 231 -3.90 -14.44 17.22
C THR A 231 -4.94 -13.36 17.58
N ALA A 232 -4.69 -12.56 18.62
CA ALA A 232 -5.57 -11.46 19.01
C ALA A 232 -5.16 -10.10 18.40
N ASN A 233 -4.04 -10.07 17.67
CA ASN A 233 -3.50 -8.88 17.05
C ASN A 233 -4.09 -8.63 15.66
N LEU A 234 -4.19 -7.35 15.28
CA LEU A 234 -4.58 -6.98 13.91
C LEU A 234 -3.71 -7.66 12.85
N MET A 235 -2.39 -7.68 13.05
CA MET A 235 -1.42 -8.19 12.09
C MET A 235 -1.22 -9.71 12.18
N TYR A 236 -2.17 -10.44 12.78
CA TYR A 236 -2.17 -11.90 12.66
C TYR A 236 -2.52 -12.27 11.20
N PRO A 237 -1.74 -13.14 10.53
CA PRO A 237 -1.88 -13.40 9.08
C PRO A 237 -3.18 -14.10 8.68
N THR A 238 -3.96 -14.61 9.65
CA THR A 238 -5.22 -15.29 9.38
C THR A 238 -6.36 -14.52 10.01
N VAL A 239 -7.33 -14.10 9.21
CA VAL A 239 -8.50 -13.42 9.75
C VAL A 239 -9.48 -14.43 10.32
N ASN A 240 -9.82 -14.29 11.60
CA ASN A 240 -10.87 -15.08 12.23
C ASN A 240 -12.22 -14.72 11.60
N ALA A 241 -12.92 -15.69 11.00
CA ALA A 241 -14.15 -15.46 10.23
C ALA A 241 -15.35 -14.96 11.06
N ALA A 242 -15.26 -14.96 12.39
CA ALA A 242 -16.31 -14.47 13.29
C ALA A 242 -15.71 -13.75 14.51
N PRO A 243 -15.06 -12.59 14.32
CA PRO A 243 -14.44 -11.89 15.42
C PRO A 243 -15.54 -11.26 16.28
N VAL A 244 -15.58 -11.62 17.57
CA VAL A 244 -16.54 -11.06 18.55
C VAL A 244 -16.22 -9.58 18.83
N CYS A 245 -15.01 -9.15 18.49
CA CYS A 245 -14.45 -7.83 18.73
C CYS A 245 -13.39 -7.51 17.66
N VAL A 246 -13.02 -6.24 17.49
CA VAL A 246 -11.99 -5.83 16.53
C VAL A 246 -10.58 -6.08 17.12
N PRO A 247 -9.69 -6.85 16.46
CA PRO A 247 -8.32 -7.06 16.93
C PRO A 247 -7.57 -5.74 17.13
N SER A 248 -6.62 -5.70 18.07
CA SER A 248 -5.88 -4.47 18.42
C SER A 248 -4.41 -4.53 17.98
N LEU A 249 -3.76 -3.38 17.91
CA LEU A 249 -2.31 -3.27 17.76
C LEU A 249 -1.61 -3.43 19.12
N SER A 250 -0.44 -4.04 19.10
CA SER A 250 0.42 -4.18 20.29
C SER A 250 1.12 -2.85 20.62
N ALA A 251 1.65 -2.74 21.84
CA ALA A 251 2.40 -1.56 22.26
C ALA A 251 3.65 -1.32 21.38
N ALA A 252 4.29 -2.39 20.90
CA ALA A 252 5.44 -2.32 20.01
C ALA A 252 5.05 -1.74 18.63
N GLN A 253 3.96 -2.23 18.04
CA GLN A 253 3.46 -1.72 16.75
C GLN A 253 3.02 -0.25 16.86
N VAL A 254 2.32 0.11 17.94
CA VAL A 254 1.95 1.52 18.19
C VAL A 254 3.20 2.40 18.30
N SER A 255 4.25 1.93 18.97
CA SER A 255 5.52 2.67 19.08
C SER A 255 6.24 2.80 17.73
N GLN A 256 6.21 1.75 16.90
CA GLN A 256 6.75 1.79 15.54
C GLN A 256 6.01 2.83 14.67
N LEU A 257 4.67 2.83 14.71
CA LEU A 257 3.86 3.80 13.96
C LEU A 257 4.12 5.24 14.44
N LYS A 258 4.31 5.47 15.75
CA LYS A 258 4.74 6.78 16.26
C LYS A 258 6.07 7.22 15.68
N ALA A 259 7.06 6.33 15.64
CA ALA A 259 8.38 6.66 15.10
C ALA A 259 8.29 7.08 13.63
N LEU A 260 7.46 6.38 12.84
CA LEU A 260 7.17 6.75 11.45
C LEU A 260 6.36 8.05 11.35
N ALA A 261 5.48 8.33 12.31
CA ALA A 261 4.69 9.57 12.34
C ALA A 261 5.56 10.80 12.65
N LEU A 262 6.56 10.62 13.50
CA LEU A 262 7.50 11.66 13.92
C LEU A 262 8.69 11.81 12.97
N SER A 263 8.97 10.82 12.13
CA SER A 263 9.89 10.98 11.01
C SER A 263 9.28 11.94 9.98
N THR A 264 9.43 13.23 10.27
CA THR A 264 9.41 14.31 9.27
C THR A 264 10.33 13.86 8.13
N PRO A 265 10.03 14.11 6.84
CA PRO A 265 10.99 13.84 5.78
C PRO A 265 12.28 14.55 6.14
N ARG A 266 13.27 13.80 6.61
CA ARG A 266 14.57 14.35 6.96
C ARG A 266 15.24 14.58 5.62
N ALA A 267 15.01 15.76 5.06
CA ALA A 267 15.86 16.45 4.11
C ALA A 267 16.61 15.53 3.12
N LEU A 268 15.97 15.22 2.00
CA LEU A 268 16.71 14.97 0.75
C LEU A 268 17.51 16.22 0.31
N GLU A 269 17.32 17.38 0.95
CA GLU A 269 18.14 18.59 0.77
C GLU A 269 19.64 18.34 1.01
N GLY A 270 20.02 17.30 1.78
CA GLY A 270 21.43 16.93 1.97
C GLY A 270 22.00 16.04 0.86
N VAL A 271 21.17 15.25 0.17
CA VAL A 271 21.62 14.31 -0.85
C VAL A 271 21.80 15.02 -2.19
N ASP A 272 20.90 15.94 -2.54
CA ASP A 272 21.05 16.76 -3.74
C ASP A 272 22.26 17.70 -3.63
N ALA A 273 22.47 18.32 -2.47
CA ALA A 273 23.67 19.12 -2.21
C ALA A 273 24.97 18.28 -2.26
N LEU A 274 24.93 17.03 -1.81
CA LEU A 274 26.07 16.11 -1.87
C LEU A 274 26.35 15.64 -3.31
N ILE A 275 25.31 15.40 -4.11
CA ILE A 275 25.38 15.05 -5.53
C ILE A 275 25.92 16.24 -6.35
N GLU A 276 25.43 17.46 -6.08
CA GLU A 276 25.96 18.68 -6.71
C GLU A 276 27.44 18.90 -6.33
N ALA A 277 27.79 18.75 -5.05
CA ALA A 277 29.17 18.90 -4.59
C ALA A 277 30.12 17.87 -5.22
N THR A 278 29.72 16.60 -5.29
CA THR A 278 30.53 15.54 -5.94
C THR A 278 30.63 15.74 -7.45
N THR A 279 29.57 16.20 -8.09
CA THR A 279 29.57 16.54 -9.54
C THR A 279 30.47 17.74 -9.83
N ALA A 280 30.47 18.75 -8.96
CA ALA A 280 31.35 19.92 -9.06
C ALA A 280 32.82 19.53 -8.85
N LEU A 281 33.13 18.68 -7.86
CA LEU A 281 34.46 18.14 -7.62
C LEU A 281 34.98 17.32 -8.81
N ALA A 282 34.14 16.45 -9.39
CA ALA A 282 34.51 15.68 -10.57
C ALA A 282 34.75 16.56 -11.81
N ARG A 283 34.02 17.67 -11.94
CA ARG A 283 34.23 18.65 -13.02
C ARG A 283 35.52 19.44 -12.82
N ALA A 284 35.83 19.85 -11.59
CA ALA A 284 37.08 20.54 -11.26
C ALA A 284 38.30 19.65 -11.51
N ALA A 285 38.26 18.38 -11.12
CA ALA A 285 39.35 17.43 -11.35
C ALA A 285 39.65 17.19 -12.84
N ARG A 286 38.62 17.20 -13.71
CA ARG A 286 38.79 17.05 -15.17
C ARG A 286 39.43 18.27 -15.84
N ASN A 287 39.26 19.45 -15.24
CA ASN A 287 39.76 20.71 -15.79
C ASN A 287 41.08 21.17 -15.15
N ALA A 288 41.63 20.41 -14.20
CA ALA A 288 42.90 20.73 -13.59
C ALA A 288 44.04 20.60 -14.64
N PRO A 289 44.92 21.61 -14.77
CA PRO A 289 46.06 21.52 -15.67
C PRO A 289 46.97 20.38 -15.22
N LYS A 290 47.35 19.52 -16.17
CA LYS A 290 48.27 18.40 -15.89
C LYS A 290 49.61 18.97 -15.40
N PRO A 291 50.20 18.40 -14.34
CA PRO A 291 51.52 18.80 -13.89
C PRO A 291 52.52 18.61 -15.04
N ARG A 292 53.39 19.61 -15.23
CA ARG A 292 54.47 19.59 -16.22
C ARG A 292 55.59 18.64 -15.81
#